data_AF-A0A8G1R397-F1
#
_entry.id   AF-A0A8G1R397-F1
#
_cell.length_a   1.000
_cell.length_b   1.000
_cell.length_c   1.000
_cell.angle_alpha   90.00
_cell.angle_beta   90.00
_cell.angle_gamma   90.00
#
_symmetry.space_group_name_H-M   'P 1'
#
loop_
_entity.id
_entity.type
_entity.pdbx_description
1 polymer ?
#
loop_
_entity_poly.entity_id
_entity_poly.type
_entity_poly.pdbx_seq_one_letter_code
_entity_poly.pdbx_strand_id
1 'polypeptide(L)'
;MTHSNISLSDPDSEPEVPRPLNTLHIMIREMLYEVRENRSTISALEAWVETVDPEAYRKDPWPQDLIDAHAQYKALVAEIDPKRMAYNNCRHNSGKNQTLYTPKVQLERLRLAYEWGQVALRAVEARLHVLLTYRTAYENKKAIEGHIEQAKANLNSARNAVIAAGEEYRGYWKAMPKEELPFKEE
;
A
#
# COMPACT_ATOMS: atom_id res chain seq x y z
N MET A 1 -42.67 -17.90 33.24
CA MET A 1 -41.31 -18.00 32.65
C MET A 1 -41.40 -17.48 31.22
N THR A 2 -40.96 -16.25 31.02
CA THR A 2 -40.98 -15.53 29.74
C THR A 2 -39.57 -15.60 29.15
N HIS A 3 -39.39 -16.34 28.05
CA HIS A 3 -38.15 -16.29 27.28
C HIS A 3 -38.34 -15.35 26.09
N SER A 4 -37.89 -14.10 26.29
CA SER A 4 -37.63 -13.16 25.21
C SER A 4 -36.39 -13.66 24.44
N ASN A 5 -36.58 -14.17 23.23
CA ASN A 5 -35.47 -14.32 22.29
C ASN A 5 -35.31 -13.01 21.53
N ILE A 6 -34.39 -12.20 22.03
CA ILE A 6 -33.77 -11.09 21.32
C ILE A 6 -33.08 -11.72 20.10
N SER A 7 -33.58 -11.43 18.91
CA SER A 7 -32.84 -11.66 17.68
C SER A 7 -31.69 -10.65 17.67
N LEU A 8 -30.52 -11.12 18.07
CA LEU A 8 -29.26 -10.41 17.89
C LEU A 8 -28.95 -10.45 16.40
N SER A 9 -29.20 -9.34 15.71
CA SER A 9 -28.67 -9.10 14.38
C SER A 9 -27.16 -9.26 14.40
N ASP A 10 -26.65 -10.06 13.46
CA ASP A 10 -25.23 -10.37 13.30
C ASP A 10 -24.44 -9.08 13.04
N PRO A 11 -23.47 -8.70 13.90
CA PRO A 11 -22.68 -7.47 13.73
C PRO A 11 -21.69 -7.53 12.56
N ASP A 12 -21.57 -8.69 11.90
CA ASP A 12 -20.71 -8.93 10.73
C ASP A 12 -21.44 -8.79 9.38
N SER A 13 -22.73 -8.47 9.37
CA SER A 13 -23.45 -8.18 8.13
C SER A 13 -23.16 -6.76 7.65
N GLU A 14 -21.99 -6.55 7.05
CA GLU A 14 -21.74 -5.36 6.24
C GLU A 14 -22.76 -5.31 5.08
N PRO A 15 -23.41 -4.17 4.83
CA PRO A 15 -24.39 -4.07 3.75
C PRO A 15 -23.75 -4.43 2.40
N GLU A 16 -24.40 -5.30 1.62
CA GLU A 16 -23.96 -5.78 0.29
C GLU A 16 -23.60 -4.60 -0.64
N VAL A 17 -22.31 -4.31 -0.72
CA VAL A 17 -21.77 -3.21 -1.52
C VAL A 17 -21.96 -3.52 -3.02
N PRO A 18 -22.38 -2.56 -3.88
CA PRO A 18 -22.52 -2.77 -5.32
C PRO A 18 -21.25 -3.31 -5.97
N ARG A 19 -21.43 -4.25 -6.90
CA ARG A 19 -20.39 -5.10 -7.49
C ARG A 19 -19.12 -4.41 -8.03
N PRO A 20 -19.13 -3.21 -8.68
CA PRO A 20 -17.88 -2.60 -9.14
C PRO A 20 -17.00 -2.03 -8.01
N LEU A 21 -17.57 -1.71 -6.84
CA LEU A 21 -16.83 -1.20 -5.68
C LEU A 21 -16.37 -2.31 -4.73
N ASN A 22 -16.97 -3.50 -4.81
CA ASN A 22 -16.41 -4.71 -4.19
C ASN A 22 -14.99 -4.97 -4.72
N THR A 23 -14.76 -4.81 -6.04
CA THR A 23 -13.42 -4.96 -6.62
C THR A 23 -12.42 -3.98 -6.02
N LEU A 24 -12.76 -2.69 -5.88
CA LEU A 24 -11.87 -1.71 -5.27
C LEU A 24 -11.62 -1.99 -3.79
N HIS A 25 -12.64 -2.45 -3.04
CA HIS A 25 -12.49 -2.87 -1.65
C HIS A 25 -11.54 -4.09 -1.52
N ILE A 26 -11.72 -5.10 -2.36
CA ILE A 26 -10.85 -6.28 -2.46
C ILE A 26 -9.41 -5.84 -2.74
N MET A 27 -9.20 -4.98 -3.74
CA MET A 27 -7.88 -4.48 -4.13
C MET A 27 -7.18 -3.71 -3.00
N ILE A 28 -7.91 -2.92 -2.22
CA ILE A 28 -7.35 -2.23 -1.03
C ILE A 28 -6.96 -3.23 0.06
N ARG A 29 -7.77 -4.28 0.25
CA ARG A 29 -7.46 -5.36 1.21
C ARG A 29 -6.24 -6.15 0.77
N GLU A 30 -6.12 -6.50 -0.51
CA GLU A 30 -4.96 -7.16 -1.09
C GLU A 30 -3.69 -6.33 -0.83
N MET A 31 -3.71 -5.04 -1.16
CA MET A 31 -2.58 -4.15 -0.85
C MET A 31 -2.27 -4.10 0.65
N LEU A 32 -3.28 -4.14 1.53
CA LEU A 32 -3.04 -4.20 2.98
C LEU A 32 -2.35 -5.50 3.40
N TYR A 33 -2.72 -6.64 2.80
CA TYR A 33 -2.04 -7.92 3.04
C TYR A 33 -0.60 -7.88 2.53
N GLU A 34 -0.35 -7.39 1.32
CA GLU A 34 1.00 -7.23 0.76
C GLU A 34 1.87 -6.31 1.62
N VAL A 35 1.32 -5.22 2.17
CA VAL A 35 2.04 -4.35 3.11
C VAL A 35 2.46 -5.11 4.37
N ARG A 36 1.61 -6.02 4.88
CA ARG A 36 1.90 -6.82 6.07
C ARG A 36 2.96 -7.88 5.79
N GLU A 37 2.85 -8.60 4.68
CA GLU A 37 3.82 -9.60 4.26
C GLU A 37 5.21 -8.97 4.07
N ASN A 38 5.28 -7.88 3.31
CA ASN A 38 6.55 -7.18 3.07
C ASN A 38 7.15 -6.59 4.36
N ARG A 39 6.32 -6.21 5.35
CA ARG A 39 6.81 -5.82 6.68
C ARG A 39 7.50 -6.97 7.39
N SER A 40 6.91 -8.15 7.37
CA SER A 40 7.50 -9.36 7.95
C SER A 40 8.84 -9.70 7.28
N THR A 41 8.91 -9.60 5.94
CA THR A 41 10.15 -9.81 5.19
C THR A 41 11.24 -8.81 5.57
N ILE A 42 10.89 -7.52 5.72
CA ILE A 42 11.82 -6.49 6.18
C ILE A 42 12.36 -6.83 7.57
N SER A 43 11.50 -7.20 8.51
CA SER A 43 11.94 -7.56 9.86
C SER A 43 12.86 -8.78 9.89
N ALA A 44 12.66 -9.75 8.98
CA ALA A 44 13.58 -10.86 8.81
C ALA A 44 14.95 -10.41 8.26
N LEU A 45 14.97 -9.45 7.32
CA LEU A 45 16.21 -8.86 6.80
C LEU A 45 16.96 -8.04 7.87
N GLU A 46 16.24 -7.30 8.71
CA GLU A 46 16.81 -6.61 9.87
C GLU A 46 17.45 -7.62 10.84
N ALA A 47 16.77 -8.72 11.17
CA ALA A 47 17.36 -9.76 12.01
C ALA A 47 18.60 -10.40 11.35
N TRP A 48 18.56 -10.63 10.04
CA TRP A 48 19.70 -11.15 9.30
C TRP A 48 20.90 -10.19 9.29
N VAL A 49 20.70 -8.89 9.09
CA VAL A 49 21.82 -7.93 9.02
C VAL A 49 22.59 -7.86 10.34
N GLU A 50 21.94 -8.13 11.48
CA GLU A 50 22.62 -8.24 12.77
C GLU A 50 23.59 -9.42 12.86
N THR A 51 23.37 -10.47 12.08
CA THR A 51 24.26 -11.65 12.03
C THR A 51 25.46 -11.46 11.08
N VAL A 52 25.48 -10.39 10.29
CA VAL A 52 26.57 -10.13 9.34
C VAL A 52 27.80 -9.62 10.10
N ASP A 53 28.89 -10.39 10.03
CA ASP A 53 30.21 -9.97 10.50
C ASP A 53 30.81 -8.93 9.53
N PRO A 54 31.00 -7.66 9.94
CA PRO A 54 31.57 -6.63 9.08
C PRO A 54 33.00 -6.93 8.62
N GLU A 55 33.80 -7.63 9.42
CA GLU A 55 35.20 -7.91 9.13
C GLU A 55 35.36 -9.06 8.15
N ALA A 56 34.41 -10.01 8.14
CA ALA A 56 34.37 -11.13 7.21
C ALA A 56 33.55 -10.85 5.94
N TYR A 57 32.69 -9.84 5.95
CA TYR A 57 31.82 -9.53 4.81
C TYR A 57 32.63 -9.11 3.58
N ARG A 58 32.37 -9.76 2.44
CA ARG A 58 33.01 -9.43 1.16
C ARG A 58 31.94 -9.24 0.10
N LYS A 59 32.15 -8.21 -0.70
CA LYS A 59 31.28 -7.88 -1.82
C LYS A 59 31.64 -8.74 -3.03
N ASP A 60 30.62 -9.30 -3.66
CA ASP A 60 30.77 -9.96 -4.95
C ASP A 60 30.61 -8.94 -6.10
N PRO A 61 31.34 -9.11 -7.22
CA PRO A 61 31.07 -8.37 -8.44
C PRO A 61 29.61 -8.55 -8.86
N TRP A 62 28.98 -7.48 -9.33
CA TRP A 62 27.57 -7.56 -9.73
C TRP A 62 27.42 -8.36 -11.03
N PRO A 63 26.67 -9.48 -11.01
CA PRO A 63 26.26 -10.14 -12.23
C PRO A 63 25.22 -9.29 -12.98
N GLN A 64 25.01 -9.60 -14.27
CA GLN A 64 24.14 -8.80 -15.14
C GLN A 64 22.68 -8.78 -14.68
N ASP A 65 22.18 -9.91 -14.17
CA ASP A 65 20.84 -10.05 -13.58
C ASP A 65 20.63 -9.12 -12.37
N LEU A 66 21.64 -8.95 -11.51
CA LEU A 66 21.61 -7.97 -10.43
C LEU A 66 21.59 -6.53 -10.97
N ILE A 67 22.37 -6.22 -12.00
CA ILE A 67 22.36 -4.88 -12.61
C ILE A 67 20.96 -4.54 -13.14
N ASP A 68 20.33 -5.50 -13.83
CA ASP A 68 19.00 -5.34 -14.41
C ASP A 68 17.93 -5.20 -13.31
N ALA A 69 17.97 -6.06 -12.28
CA ALA A 69 17.06 -5.98 -11.13
C ALA A 69 17.24 -4.67 -10.36
N HIS A 70 18.49 -4.20 -10.23
CA HIS A 70 18.80 -2.93 -9.61
C HIS A 70 18.23 -1.75 -10.39
N ALA A 71 18.41 -1.74 -11.72
CA ALA A 71 17.83 -0.73 -12.60
C ALA A 71 16.29 -0.73 -12.52
N GLN A 72 15.68 -1.92 -12.51
CA GLN A 72 14.22 -2.07 -12.42
C GLN A 72 13.66 -1.48 -11.13
N TYR A 73 14.20 -1.86 -9.96
CA TYR A 73 13.65 -1.31 -8.71
C TYR A 73 13.88 0.21 -8.62
N LYS A 74 15.00 0.74 -9.16
CA LYS A 74 15.25 2.18 -9.20
C LYS A 74 14.24 2.93 -10.07
N ALA A 75 13.85 2.37 -11.21
CA ALA A 75 12.78 2.93 -12.05
C ALA A 75 11.45 2.97 -11.29
N LEU A 76 11.08 1.88 -10.61
CA LEU A 76 9.85 1.82 -9.81
C LEU A 76 9.85 2.84 -8.66
N VAL A 77 11.00 3.03 -7.99
CA VAL A 77 11.13 4.05 -6.94
C VAL A 77 10.87 5.46 -7.49
N ALA A 78 11.31 5.75 -8.72
CA ALA A 78 11.11 7.06 -9.35
C ALA A 78 9.63 7.35 -9.66
N GLU A 79 8.77 6.32 -9.78
CA GLU A 79 7.34 6.49 -10.04
C GLU A 79 6.51 6.83 -8.78
N ILE A 80 7.04 6.56 -7.58
CA ILE A 80 6.32 6.74 -6.32
C ILE A 80 5.91 8.20 -6.12
N ASP A 81 6.87 9.12 -6.26
CA ASP A 81 6.64 10.54 -5.98
C ASP A 81 5.64 11.20 -6.94
N PRO A 82 5.74 11.01 -8.27
CA PRO A 82 4.72 11.50 -9.20
C PRO A 82 3.31 11.03 -8.85
N LYS A 83 3.12 9.75 -8.50
CA LYS A 83 1.79 9.20 -8.16
C LYS A 83 1.26 9.75 -6.83
N ARG A 84 2.13 9.84 -5.81
CA ARG A 84 1.80 10.50 -4.54
C ARG A 84 1.39 11.96 -4.75
N MET A 85 2.12 12.68 -5.60
CA MET A 85 1.82 14.08 -5.92
C MET A 85 0.49 14.23 -6.68
N ALA A 86 0.17 13.32 -7.61
CA ALA A 86 -1.12 13.32 -8.29
C ALA A 86 -2.29 13.20 -7.30
N TYR A 87 -2.20 12.27 -6.35
CA TYR A 87 -3.18 12.13 -5.26
C TYR A 87 -3.27 13.42 -4.41
N ASN A 88 -2.15 13.93 -3.92
CA ASN A 88 -2.12 15.12 -3.07
C ASN A 88 -2.66 16.37 -3.78
N ASN A 89 -2.34 16.55 -5.06
CA ASN A 89 -2.86 17.66 -5.87
C ASN A 89 -4.36 17.54 -6.07
N CYS A 90 -4.88 16.34 -6.35
CA CYS A 90 -6.32 16.10 -6.45
C CYS A 90 -7.01 16.39 -5.11
N ARG A 91 -6.44 15.93 -3.98
CA ARG A 91 -6.96 16.21 -2.64
C ARG A 91 -7.00 17.71 -2.31
N HIS A 92 -5.93 18.44 -2.62
CA HIS A 92 -5.83 19.88 -2.38
C HIS A 92 -6.81 20.69 -3.22
N ASN A 93 -6.92 20.38 -4.51
CA ASN A 93 -7.76 21.13 -5.44
C ASN A 93 -9.25 21.03 -5.10
N SER A 94 -9.75 19.86 -4.69
CA SER A 94 -11.15 19.74 -4.24
C SER A 94 -11.39 20.25 -2.81
N GLY A 95 -10.34 20.54 -2.03
CA GLY A 95 -10.48 21.25 -0.73
C GLY A 95 -10.69 22.76 -0.89
N LYS A 96 -10.13 23.37 -1.94
CA LYS A 96 -10.27 24.81 -2.24
C LYS A 96 -11.65 25.19 -2.79
N ASN A 97 -12.26 24.28 -3.55
CA ASN A 97 -13.61 24.44 -4.06
C ASN A 97 -14.57 23.69 -3.14
N GLN A 98 -15.08 24.35 -2.09
CA GLN A 98 -15.95 23.82 -1.03
C GLN A 98 -17.26 23.14 -1.52
N THR A 99 -17.45 22.98 -2.84
CA THR A 99 -18.60 22.37 -3.51
C THR A 99 -18.31 21.00 -4.14
N LEU A 100 -17.12 20.40 -3.94
CA LEU A 100 -16.68 19.20 -4.68
C LEU A 100 -16.60 17.87 -3.88
N TYR A 101 -17.26 17.74 -2.73
CA TYR A 101 -17.41 16.45 -2.04
C TYR A 101 -18.47 15.56 -2.71
N THR A 102 -18.24 15.22 -3.98
CA THR A 102 -19.11 14.33 -4.75
C THR A 102 -18.56 12.90 -4.75
N PRO A 103 -19.40 11.86 -4.89
CA PRO A 103 -18.94 10.48 -5.05
C PRO A 103 -17.92 10.33 -6.19
N LYS A 104 -18.09 11.06 -7.29
CA LYS A 104 -17.15 11.04 -8.42
C LYS A 104 -15.75 11.52 -8.05
N VAL A 105 -15.64 12.58 -7.24
CA VAL A 105 -14.34 13.09 -6.77
C VAL A 105 -13.69 12.12 -5.79
N GLN A 106 -14.47 11.51 -4.90
CA GLN A 106 -14.00 10.48 -3.97
C GLN A 106 -13.47 9.24 -4.73
N LEU A 107 -14.20 8.78 -5.76
CA LEU A 107 -13.78 7.65 -6.58
C LEU A 107 -12.48 7.92 -7.35
N GLU A 108 -12.30 9.13 -7.87
CA GLU A 108 -11.05 9.51 -8.54
C GLU A 108 -9.87 9.54 -7.56
N ARG A 109 -10.06 10.12 -6.37
CA ARG A 109 -9.02 10.13 -5.33
C ARG A 109 -8.69 8.74 -4.83
N LEU A 110 -9.69 7.88 -4.70
CA LEU A 110 -9.53 6.46 -4.38
C LEU A 110 -8.62 5.77 -5.41
N ARG A 111 -8.89 5.97 -6.70
CA ARG A 111 -8.07 5.44 -7.79
C ARG A 111 -6.63 5.95 -7.71
N LEU A 112 -6.43 7.25 -7.52
CA LEU A 112 -5.09 7.85 -7.43
C LEU A 112 -4.31 7.33 -6.21
N ALA A 113 -4.97 7.17 -5.07
CA ALA A 113 -4.37 6.56 -3.88
C ALA A 113 -3.98 5.10 -4.13
N TYR A 114 -4.84 4.34 -4.81
CA TYR A 114 -4.55 2.97 -5.21
C TYR A 114 -3.33 2.87 -6.13
N GLU A 115 -3.28 3.68 -7.20
CA GLU A 115 -2.14 3.71 -8.14
C GLU A 115 -0.83 4.07 -7.43
N TRP A 116 -0.85 5.04 -6.50
CA TRP A 116 0.31 5.36 -5.66
C TRP A 116 0.75 4.16 -4.79
N GLY A 117 -0.19 3.47 -4.16
CA GLY A 117 0.14 2.31 -3.34
C GLY A 117 0.72 1.15 -4.14
N GLN A 118 0.19 0.87 -5.33
CA GLN A 118 0.72 -0.17 -6.21
C GLN A 118 2.16 0.10 -6.64
N VAL A 119 2.50 1.31 -7.08
CA VAL A 119 3.88 1.61 -7.49
C VAL A 119 4.83 1.53 -6.29
N ALA A 120 4.38 1.95 -5.10
CA ALA A 120 5.17 1.85 -3.88
C ALA A 120 5.41 0.38 -3.47
N LEU A 121 4.39 -0.48 -3.57
CA LEU A 121 4.50 -1.92 -3.28
C LEU A 121 5.45 -2.62 -4.24
N ARG A 122 5.28 -2.41 -5.55
CA ARG A 122 6.19 -2.98 -6.56
C ARG A 122 7.64 -2.55 -6.34
N ALA A 123 7.86 -1.30 -5.94
CA ALA A 123 9.20 -0.79 -5.61
C ALA A 123 9.79 -1.45 -4.35
N VAL A 124 8.95 -1.77 -3.34
CA VAL A 124 9.37 -2.54 -2.16
C VAL A 124 9.74 -3.96 -2.58
N GLU A 125 8.85 -4.67 -3.27
CA GLU A 125 9.05 -6.05 -3.69
C GLU A 125 10.31 -6.22 -4.53
N ALA A 126 10.51 -5.35 -5.52
CA ALA A 126 11.71 -5.38 -6.36
C ALA A 126 12.99 -5.14 -5.56
N ARG A 127 12.96 -4.24 -4.56
CA ARG A 127 14.10 -4.02 -3.67
C ARG A 127 14.34 -5.19 -2.72
N LEU A 128 13.27 -5.78 -2.17
CA LEU A 128 13.36 -6.95 -1.30
C LEU A 128 13.90 -8.16 -2.07
N HIS A 129 13.49 -8.33 -3.33
CA HIS A 129 14.04 -9.34 -4.21
C HIS A 129 15.56 -9.19 -4.34
N VAL A 130 16.08 -7.97 -4.56
CA VAL A 130 17.53 -7.73 -4.61
C VAL A 130 18.21 -8.04 -3.27
N LEU A 131 17.66 -7.55 -2.16
CA LEU A 131 18.20 -7.79 -0.80
C LEU A 131 18.26 -9.28 -0.44
N LEU A 132 17.25 -10.05 -0.82
CA LEU A 132 17.15 -11.47 -0.51
C LEU A 132 18.04 -12.32 -1.42
N THR A 133 18.12 -11.98 -2.70
CA THR A 133 18.81 -12.78 -3.73
C THR A 133 20.31 -12.51 -3.75
N TYR A 134 20.73 -11.26 -3.59
CA TYR A 134 22.12 -10.85 -3.75
C TYR A 134 22.70 -10.27 -2.44
N ARG A 135 22.74 -11.12 -1.40
CA ARG A 135 23.17 -10.73 -0.04
C ARG A 135 24.60 -10.16 0.04
N THR A 136 25.46 -10.52 -0.90
CA THR A 136 26.86 -10.07 -1.02
C THR A 136 27.04 -8.92 -2.04
N ALA A 137 25.96 -8.32 -2.55
CA ALA A 137 26.03 -7.22 -3.53
C ALA A 137 26.51 -5.88 -2.94
N TYR A 138 26.50 -5.74 -1.63
CA TYR A 138 26.62 -4.44 -0.98
C TYR A 138 28.07 -4.14 -0.60
N GLU A 139 28.38 -2.87 -0.39
CA GLU A 139 29.76 -2.49 -0.06
C GLU A 139 30.17 -2.96 1.34
N ASN A 140 29.25 -2.92 2.28
CA ASN A 140 29.44 -3.27 3.68
C ASN A 140 28.08 -3.41 4.38
N LYS A 141 28.11 -3.82 5.66
CA LYS A 141 26.90 -3.92 6.51
C LYS A 141 26.06 -2.63 6.49
N LYS A 142 26.68 -1.46 6.57
CA LYS A 142 25.98 -0.17 6.55
C LYS A 142 25.24 0.10 5.22
N ALA A 143 25.79 -0.36 4.10
CA ALA A 143 25.10 -0.27 2.82
C ALA A 143 23.83 -1.14 2.82
N ILE A 144 23.91 -2.37 3.35
CA ILE A 144 22.75 -3.27 3.51
C ILE A 144 21.65 -2.60 4.33
N GLU A 145 22.00 -2.08 5.52
CA GLU A 145 21.09 -1.34 6.40
C GLU A 145 20.43 -0.17 5.66
N GLY A 146 21.21 0.61 4.90
CA GLY A 146 20.70 1.71 4.08
C GLY A 146 19.68 1.26 3.03
N HIS A 147 19.84 0.08 2.43
CA HIS A 147 18.84 -0.47 1.50
C HIS A 147 17.59 -0.95 2.24
N ILE A 148 17.72 -1.57 3.41
CA ILE A 148 16.58 -1.99 4.25
C ILE A 148 15.76 -0.77 4.68
N GLU A 149 16.42 0.31 5.14
CA GLU A 149 15.74 1.55 5.53
C GLU A 149 14.98 2.19 4.37
N GLN A 150 15.56 2.18 3.17
CA GLN A 150 14.84 2.69 2.01
C GLN A 150 13.67 1.76 1.60
N ALA A 151 13.76 0.44 1.82
CA ALA A 151 12.63 -0.48 1.64
C ALA A 151 11.51 -0.15 2.64
N LYS A 152 11.85 0.13 3.91
CA LYS A 152 10.91 0.59 4.95
C LYS A 152 10.23 1.90 4.57
N ALA A 153 10.97 2.86 4.05
CA ALA A 153 10.43 4.13 3.59
C ALA A 153 9.39 3.94 2.46
N ASN A 154 9.71 3.11 1.46
CA ASN A 154 8.78 2.79 0.39
C ASN A 154 7.54 2.03 0.90
N LEU A 155 7.72 1.09 1.83
CA LEU A 155 6.61 0.35 2.44
C LEU A 155 5.70 1.26 3.27
N ASN A 156 6.27 2.25 3.96
CA ASN A 156 5.48 3.27 4.65
C ASN A 156 4.70 4.14 3.66
N SER A 157 5.27 4.45 2.48
CA SER A 157 4.56 5.12 1.39
C SER A 157 3.35 4.30 0.92
N ALA A 158 3.53 2.99 0.67
CA ALA A 158 2.45 2.07 0.34
C ALA A 158 1.38 2.00 1.43
N ARG A 159 1.77 1.91 2.70
CA ARG A 159 0.85 1.90 3.84
C ARG A 159 0.02 3.19 3.90
N ASN A 160 0.64 4.34 3.67
CA ASN A 160 -0.07 5.62 3.66
C ASN A 160 -1.07 5.69 2.51
N ALA A 161 -0.72 5.13 1.35
CA ALA A 161 -1.61 5.01 0.20
C ALA A 161 -2.83 4.11 0.50
N VAL A 162 -2.63 2.97 1.18
CA VAL A 162 -3.73 2.10 1.65
C VAL A 162 -4.67 2.85 2.60
N ILE A 163 -4.11 3.60 3.56
CA ILE A 163 -4.91 4.40 4.51
C ILE A 163 -5.73 5.45 3.75
N ALA A 164 -5.09 6.18 2.84
CA ALA A 164 -5.75 7.17 1.97
C ALA A 164 -6.86 6.54 1.14
N ALA A 165 -6.60 5.40 0.48
CA ALA A 165 -7.62 4.68 -0.27
C ALA A 165 -8.79 4.25 0.62
N GLY A 166 -8.53 3.75 1.84
CA GLY A 166 -9.58 3.41 2.79
C GLY A 166 -10.41 4.63 3.23
N GLU A 167 -9.79 5.80 3.39
CA GLU A 167 -10.49 7.05 3.69
C GLU A 167 -11.41 7.49 2.55
N GLU A 168 -10.90 7.51 1.32
CA GLU A 168 -11.67 7.92 0.14
C GLU A 168 -12.77 6.90 -0.20
N TYR A 169 -12.55 5.61 0.04
CA TYR A 169 -13.59 4.58 -0.09
C TYR A 169 -14.74 4.81 0.89
N ARG A 170 -14.44 5.10 2.17
CA ARG A 170 -15.49 5.44 3.15
C ARG A 170 -16.17 6.76 2.82
N GLY A 171 -15.42 7.75 2.34
CA GLY A 171 -15.95 9.04 1.92
C GLY A 171 -16.89 8.94 0.72
N TYR A 172 -16.57 8.08 -0.24
CA TYR A 172 -17.43 7.73 -1.36
C TYR A 172 -18.81 7.29 -0.88
N TRP A 173 -18.86 6.28 0.01
CA TRP A 173 -20.12 5.73 0.51
C TRP A 173 -20.97 6.73 1.28
N LYS A 174 -20.33 7.61 2.06
CA LYS A 174 -21.04 8.67 2.80
C LYS A 174 -21.64 9.74 1.88
N ALA A 175 -21.06 9.95 0.71
CA ALA A 175 -21.50 10.97 -0.23
C ALA A 175 -22.56 10.48 -1.24
N MET A 176 -22.82 9.16 -1.29
CA MET A 176 -23.81 8.60 -2.21
C MET A 176 -25.23 9.03 -1.83
N PRO A 177 -26.04 9.52 -2.79
CA PRO A 177 -27.45 9.81 -2.55
C PRO A 177 -28.19 8.55 -2.08
N LYS A 178 -29.11 8.69 -1.10
CA LYS A 178 -29.86 7.55 -0.55
C LYS A 178 -30.66 6.77 -1.62
N GLU A 179 -31.06 7.43 -2.70
CA GLU A 179 -31.81 6.84 -3.82
C GLU A 179 -30.93 6.00 -4.77
N GLU A 180 -29.61 6.19 -4.71
CA GLU A 180 -28.60 5.44 -5.48
C GLU A 180 -27.85 4.42 -4.60
N LEU A 181 -28.18 4.35 -3.30
CA LEU A 181 -27.72 3.27 -2.45
C LEU A 181 -28.44 1.98 -2.87
N PRO A 182 -27.74 0.84 -2.96
CA PRO A 182 -28.34 -0.45 -3.32
C PRO A 182 -29.36 -0.96 -2.28
N PHE A 183 -29.53 -0.27 -1.17
CA PHE A 183 -30.46 -0.62 -0.10
C PHE A 183 -31.43 0.50 0.19
N LYS A 184 -32.72 0.17 0.14
CA LYS A 184 -33.73 0.91 0.90
C LYS A 184 -33.57 0.50 2.36
N GLU A 185 -33.30 1.45 3.24
CA GLU A 185 -33.59 1.29 4.67
C GLU A 185 -35.11 1.09 4.78
N GLU A 186 -35.57 -0.14 5.01
CA GLU A 186 -36.94 -0.44 5.46
C GLU A 186 -37.11 -0.15 6.95
#